data_AF-A0A554LI40-F1
#
_entry.id   AF-A0A554LI40-F1
#
_cell.length_a   1.000
_cell.length_b   1.000
_cell.length_c   1.000
_cell.angle_alpha   90.00
_cell.angle_beta   90.00
_cell.angle_gamma   90.00
#
_symmetry.space_group_name_H-M   'P 1'
#
loop_
_entity.id
_entity.type
_entity.pdbx_description
1 polymer ?
#
loop_
_entity_poly.entity_id
_entity_poly.type
_entity_poly.pdbx_seq_one_letter_code
_entity_poly.pdbx_strand_id
1 'polypeptide(L)'
;EIEEKIVHGDIKEIGDKMSEIHPKEIRKMRWDTAAGMILSQTIALFIVLTCAATLNKNGIFNIGSAQEAAKALEPLAGSMASLFFTIGIVGAGFLGVPVLAGSAAYALSETLGWREGLFHKFKEARGFYGIIIASTAIGLVINFIGINPIQALLYAAIVNGVVAVPLLVFIILLANKKEVMGTKTNRWISNLFGWLTFVLMLIAVIMMVAV
;
A
#
# COMPACT_ATOMS: atom_id res chain seq x y z
N GLU A 1 -12.43 -11.97 -3.38
CA GLU A 1 -13.33 -12.46 -4.45
C GLU A 1 -12.94 -13.85 -4.97
N ILE A 2 -11.72 -14.05 -5.51
CA ILE A 2 -11.30 -15.38 -5.99
C ILE A 2 -11.21 -16.40 -4.84
N GLU A 3 -10.62 -16.01 -3.70
CA GLU A 3 -10.56 -16.89 -2.52
C GLU A 3 -11.93 -17.19 -1.93
N GLU A 4 -12.87 -16.26 -2.00
CA GLU A 4 -14.25 -16.44 -1.54
C GLU A 4 -14.97 -17.48 -2.41
N LYS A 5 -14.77 -17.42 -3.74
CA LYS A 5 -15.24 -18.43 -4.69
C LYS A 5 -14.56 -19.79 -4.49
N ILE A 6 -13.30 -19.83 -4.04
CA ILE A 6 -12.61 -21.08 -3.67
C ILE A 6 -13.23 -21.68 -2.39
N VAL A 7 -13.48 -20.84 -1.37
CA VAL A 7 -14.14 -21.25 -0.12
C VAL A 7 -15.56 -21.79 -0.36
N HIS A 8 -16.27 -21.24 -1.35
CA HIS A 8 -17.60 -21.73 -1.75
C HIS A 8 -17.57 -22.91 -2.74
N GLY A 9 -16.38 -23.35 -3.16
CA GLY A 9 -16.20 -24.53 -4.01
C GLY A 9 -16.44 -24.29 -5.51
N ASP A 10 -16.62 -23.04 -5.93
CA ASP A 10 -16.84 -22.67 -7.34
C ASP A 10 -15.56 -22.79 -8.19
N ILE A 11 -14.39 -22.74 -7.55
CA ILE A 11 -13.06 -22.83 -8.16
C ILE A 11 -12.15 -23.64 -7.24
N LYS A 12 -11.34 -24.56 -7.79
CA LYS A 12 -10.48 -25.43 -6.98
C LYS A 12 -9.20 -24.72 -6.51
N GLU A 13 -8.58 -23.94 -7.40
CA GLU A 13 -7.34 -23.20 -7.13
C GLU A 13 -7.30 -21.88 -7.94
N ILE A 14 -6.44 -20.95 -7.51
CA ILE A 14 -6.18 -19.70 -8.24
C ILE A 14 -5.52 -20.05 -9.59
N GLY A 15 -6.23 -19.83 -10.70
CA GLY A 15 -5.73 -20.07 -12.07
C GLY A 15 -6.40 -21.21 -12.84
N ASP A 16 -7.28 -22.01 -12.22
CA ASP A 16 -7.85 -23.23 -12.81
C ASP A 16 -8.95 -22.96 -13.87
N LYS A 17 -9.50 -21.73 -13.92
CA LYS A 17 -10.36 -21.26 -15.01
C LYS A 17 -10.01 -19.82 -15.36
N MET A 18 -9.64 -19.58 -16.61
CA MET A 18 -9.58 -18.26 -17.22
C MET A 18 -10.99 -17.71 -17.28
N SER A 19 -11.49 -17.14 -16.18
CA SER A 19 -12.80 -16.49 -16.15
C SER A 19 -12.79 -15.39 -17.20
N GLU A 20 -13.70 -15.44 -18.17
CA GLU A 20 -13.84 -14.39 -19.17
C GLU A 20 -14.12 -13.06 -18.46
N ILE A 21 -13.10 -12.20 -18.36
CA ILE A 21 -13.24 -10.90 -17.67
C ILE A 21 -14.17 -10.02 -18.50
N HIS A 22 -15.37 -9.76 -17.99
CA HIS A 22 -16.33 -8.94 -18.72
C HIS A 22 -15.91 -7.46 -18.70
N PRO A 23 -16.11 -6.70 -19.80
CA PRO A 23 -15.78 -5.27 -19.83
C PRO A 23 -16.43 -4.43 -18.72
N LYS A 24 -17.59 -4.88 -18.22
CA LYS A 24 -18.29 -4.25 -17.09
C LYS A 24 -17.52 -4.40 -15.77
N GLU A 25 -16.85 -5.53 -15.54
CA GLU A 25 -16.04 -5.78 -14.34
C GLU A 25 -14.80 -4.89 -14.33
N ILE A 26 -14.11 -4.78 -15.48
CA ILE A 26 -12.98 -3.85 -15.65
C ILE A 26 -13.43 -2.41 -15.37
N ARG A 27 -14.60 -2.01 -15.88
CA ARG A 27 -15.15 -0.66 -15.63
C ARG A 27 -15.45 -0.45 -14.14
N LYS A 28 -16.01 -1.45 -13.45
CA LYS A 28 -16.30 -1.39 -12.01
C LYS A 28 -15.01 -1.25 -11.21
N MET A 29 -13.99 -2.08 -11.48
CA MET A 29 -12.68 -2.00 -10.84
C MET A 29 -12.01 -0.64 -11.03
N ARG A 30 -12.11 -0.05 -12.23
CA ARG A 30 -11.57 1.29 -12.52
C ARG A 30 -12.26 2.38 -11.71
N TRP A 31 -13.58 2.31 -11.55
CA TRP A 31 -14.32 3.26 -10.72
C TRP A 31 -14.00 3.11 -9.24
N ASP A 32 -13.91 1.88 -8.76
CA ASP A 32 -13.52 1.57 -7.39
C ASP A 32 -12.12 2.11 -7.07
N THR A 33 -11.15 1.82 -7.93
CA THR A 33 -9.78 2.35 -7.81
C THR A 33 -9.75 3.87 -7.89
N ALA A 34 -10.49 4.47 -8.83
CA ALA A 34 -10.52 5.93 -8.97
C ALA A 34 -11.14 6.63 -7.77
N ALA A 35 -12.26 6.11 -7.24
CA ALA A 35 -12.90 6.65 -6.05
C ALA A 35 -11.97 6.53 -4.83
N GLY A 36 -11.33 5.37 -4.65
CA GLY A 36 -10.33 5.14 -3.60
C GLY A 36 -9.14 6.09 -3.70
N MET A 37 -8.56 6.27 -4.90
CA MET A 37 -7.44 7.19 -5.12
C MET A 37 -7.82 8.65 -4.89
N ILE A 38 -8.98 9.11 -5.36
CA ILE A 38 -9.45 10.49 -5.14
C ILE A 38 -9.65 10.75 -3.65
N LEU A 39 -10.30 9.82 -2.93
CA LEU A 39 -10.51 9.95 -1.50
C LEU A 39 -9.16 9.98 -0.75
N SER A 40 -8.25 9.06 -1.09
CA SER A 40 -6.91 8.99 -0.49
C SER A 40 -6.11 10.28 -0.69
N GLN A 41 -6.08 10.83 -1.91
CA GLN A 41 -5.36 12.07 -2.18
C GLN A 41 -6.02 13.30 -1.57
N THR A 42 -7.35 13.29 -1.42
CA THR A 42 -8.07 14.35 -0.70
C THR A 42 -7.65 14.36 0.77
N ILE A 43 -7.61 13.19 1.42
CA ILE A 43 -7.16 13.07 2.81
C ILE A 43 -5.69 13.50 2.94
N ALA A 44 -4.81 13.05 2.05
CA ALA A 44 -3.40 13.44 2.05
C ALA A 44 -3.21 14.96 1.91
N LEU A 45 -4.00 15.61 1.04
CA LEU A 45 -3.99 17.06 0.89
C LEU A 45 -4.38 17.77 2.19
N PHE A 46 -5.44 17.31 2.88
CA PHE A 46 -5.84 17.88 4.16
C PHE A 46 -4.77 17.69 5.24
N ILE A 47 -4.10 16.52 5.30
CA ILE A 47 -2.99 16.29 6.23
C ILE A 47 -1.87 17.31 5.99
N VAL A 48 -1.45 17.49 4.74
CA VAL A 48 -0.39 18.45 4.37
C VAL A 48 -0.82 19.88 4.70
N LEU A 49 -2.05 20.26 4.34
CA LEU A 49 -2.59 21.60 4.59
C LEU A 49 -2.67 21.91 6.08
N THR A 50 -3.17 20.97 6.89
CA THR A 50 -3.25 21.12 8.33
C THR A 50 -1.86 21.26 8.93
N CYS A 51 -0.91 20.37 8.61
CA CYS A 51 0.47 20.48 9.09
C CYS A 51 1.14 21.81 8.67
N ALA A 52 0.88 22.30 7.46
CA ALA A 52 1.39 23.59 7.00
C ALA A 52 0.77 24.77 7.76
N ALA A 53 -0.54 24.76 7.99
CA ALA A 53 -1.24 25.84 8.67
C ALA A 53 -0.91 25.91 10.18
N THR A 54 -0.50 24.79 10.78
CA THR A 54 -0.32 24.66 12.22
C THR A 54 1.13 24.43 12.62
N LEU A 55 1.75 23.31 12.27
CA LEU A 55 3.11 22.98 12.69
C LEU A 55 4.16 23.89 12.03
N ASN A 56 4.08 24.09 10.72
CA ASN A 56 5.03 24.93 9.99
C ASN A 56 4.95 26.40 10.47
N LYS A 57 3.74 26.92 10.68
CA LYS A 57 3.52 28.27 11.23
C LYS A 57 4.09 28.44 12.65
N ASN A 58 4.10 27.38 13.46
CA ASN A 58 4.68 27.37 14.80
C ASN A 58 6.18 27.02 14.83
N GLY A 59 6.85 26.92 13.67
CA GLY A 59 8.28 26.63 13.57
C GLY A 59 8.65 25.19 13.93
N ILE A 60 7.68 24.27 13.96
CA ILE A 60 7.91 22.85 14.27
C ILE A 60 8.19 22.12 12.96
N PHE A 61 9.46 21.83 12.70
CA PHE A 61 9.91 21.15 11.48
C PHE A 61 10.29 19.68 11.69
N ASN A 62 10.57 19.28 12.93
CA ASN A 62 10.95 17.91 13.25
C ASN A 62 9.87 17.30 14.14
N ILE A 63 9.23 16.24 13.64
CA ILE A 63 8.19 15.50 14.35
C ILE A 63 8.79 14.15 14.71
N GLY A 64 9.00 13.92 16.00
CA GLY A 64 9.60 12.69 16.52
C GLY A 64 8.58 11.67 17.01
N SER A 65 7.32 12.07 17.23
CA SER A 65 6.30 11.18 17.81
C SER A 65 4.88 11.42 17.26
N ALA A 66 4.02 10.42 17.42
CA ALA A 66 2.60 10.50 17.07
C ALA A 66 1.87 11.60 17.87
N GLN A 67 2.29 11.83 19.11
CA GLN A 67 1.76 12.88 19.97
C GLN A 67 2.08 14.28 19.44
N GLU A 68 3.28 14.47 18.88
CA GLU A 68 3.64 15.72 18.22
C GLU A 68 2.87 15.93 16.91
N ALA A 69 2.63 14.86 16.15
CA ALA A 69 1.79 14.92 14.96
C ALA A 69 0.34 15.32 15.30
N ALA A 70 -0.19 14.85 16.43
CA ALA A 70 -1.54 15.22 16.88
C ALA A 70 -1.71 16.72 17.15
N LYS A 71 -0.64 17.44 17.53
CA LYS A 71 -0.66 18.90 17.71
C LYS A 71 -1.04 19.64 16.42
N ALA A 72 -0.83 19.02 15.25
CA ALA A 72 -1.26 19.61 14.00
C ALA A 72 -2.78 19.87 13.94
N LEU A 73 -3.57 19.04 14.64
CA LEU A 73 -5.03 19.13 14.69
C LEU A 73 -5.55 20.04 15.82
N GLU A 74 -4.69 20.48 16.74
CA GLU A 74 -5.08 21.26 17.92
C GLU A 74 -5.85 22.55 17.56
N PRO A 75 -5.49 23.33 16.52
CA PRO A 75 -6.25 24.52 16.15
C PRO A 75 -7.65 24.26 15.59
N LEU A 76 -7.92 23.03 15.13
CA LEU A 76 -9.21 22.64 14.54
C LEU A 76 -10.12 21.91 15.54
N ALA A 77 -9.54 21.06 16.38
CA ALA A 77 -10.28 20.18 17.30
C ALA A 77 -10.04 20.48 18.79
N GLY A 78 -9.17 21.44 19.11
CA GLY A 78 -8.83 21.83 20.48
C GLY A 78 -8.35 20.64 21.31
N SER A 79 -8.89 20.49 22.52
CA SER A 79 -8.59 19.38 23.43
C SER A 79 -8.95 17.99 22.88
N MET A 80 -9.81 17.91 21.86
CA MET A 80 -10.20 16.66 21.22
C MET A 80 -9.25 16.24 20.07
N ALA A 81 -8.26 17.07 19.72
CA ALA A 81 -7.32 16.76 18.64
C ALA A 81 -6.59 15.42 18.86
N SER A 82 -6.09 15.19 20.07
CA SER A 82 -5.44 13.92 20.43
C SER A 82 -6.38 12.73 20.32
N LEU A 83 -7.67 12.90 20.64
CA LEU A 83 -8.67 11.84 20.55
C LEU A 83 -8.94 11.47 19.08
N PHE A 84 -9.24 12.46 18.23
CA PHE A 84 -9.48 12.22 16.82
C PHE A 84 -8.26 11.66 16.10
N PHE A 85 -7.06 12.16 16.43
CA PHE A 85 -5.81 11.63 15.89
C PHE A 85 -5.60 10.16 16.29
N THR A 86 -5.83 9.83 17.57
CA THR A 86 -5.69 8.46 18.07
C THR A 86 -6.68 7.51 17.40
N ILE A 87 -7.95 7.91 17.26
CA ILE A 87 -8.95 7.10 16.56
C ILE A 87 -8.55 6.90 15.10
N GLY A 88 -8.07 7.95 14.43
CA GLY A 88 -7.62 7.90 13.04
C GLY A 88 -6.41 6.98 12.84
N ILE A 89 -5.35 7.15 13.63
CA ILE A 89 -4.11 6.37 13.49
C ILE A 89 -4.32 4.90 13.85
N VAL A 90 -5.12 4.61 14.89
CA VAL A 90 -5.49 3.24 15.27
C VAL A 90 -6.34 2.61 14.18
N GLY A 91 -7.36 3.30 13.67
CA GLY A 91 -8.20 2.82 12.58
C GLY A 91 -7.39 2.52 11.31
N ALA A 92 -6.48 3.42 10.93
CA ALA A 92 -5.58 3.22 9.80
C ALA A 92 -4.66 2.00 10.00
N GLY A 93 -4.14 1.81 11.22
CA GLY A 93 -3.32 0.64 11.57
C GLY A 93 -4.10 -0.67 11.46
N PHE A 94 -5.32 -0.73 11.99
CA PHE A 94 -6.16 -1.93 11.93
C PHE A 94 -6.51 -2.34 10.49
N LEU A 95 -6.68 -1.37 9.58
CA LEU A 95 -6.92 -1.65 8.16
C LEU A 95 -5.61 -1.99 7.42
N GLY A 96 -4.51 -1.31 7.74
CA GLY A 96 -3.24 -1.44 7.03
C GLY A 96 -2.46 -2.72 7.37
N VAL A 97 -2.40 -3.10 8.65
CA VAL A 97 -1.57 -4.24 9.11
C VAL A 97 -1.96 -5.55 8.42
N PRO A 98 -3.24 -5.97 8.37
CA PRO A 98 -3.62 -7.23 7.73
C PRO A 98 -3.35 -7.23 6.22
N VAL A 99 -3.60 -6.11 5.55
CA VAL A 99 -3.42 -6.00 4.09
C VAL A 99 -1.93 -6.08 3.71
N LEU A 100 -1.06 -5.37 4.44
CA LEU A 100 0.38 -5.36 4.17
C LEU A 100 1.06 -6.67 4.59
N ALA A 101 0.73 -7.20 5.78
CA ALA A 101 1.28 -8.47 6.26
C ALA A 101 0.82 -9.63 5.36
N GLY A 102 -0.44 -9.62 4.93
CA GLY A 102 -0.99 -10.57 3.97
C GLY A 102 -0.26 -10.49 2.63
N SER A 103 -0.14 -9.29 2.04
CA SER A 103 0.57 -9.08 0.77
C SER A 103 2.01 -9.60 0.81
N ALA A 104 2.75 -9.29 1.88
CA ALA A 104 4.10 -9.81 2.08
C ALA A 104 4.12 -11.34 2.22
N ALA A 105 3.14 -11.92 2.92
CA ALA A 105 3.01 -13.37 3.06
C ALA A 105 2.72 -14.07 1.74
N TYR A 106 1.86 -13.49 0.88
CA TYR A 106 1.62 -14.01 -0.47
C TYR A 106 2.89 -13.95 -1.30
N ALA A 107 3.53 -12.78 -1.40
CA ALA A 107 4.72 -12.61 -2.22
C ALA A 107 5.88 -13.53 -1.77
N LEU A 108 6.12 -13.67 -0.47
CA LEU A 108 7.19 -14.53 0.04
C LEU A 108 6.85 -16.02 -0.06
N SER A 109 5.60 -16.41 0.15
CA SER A 109 5.21 -17.83 0.00
C SER A 109 5.26 -18.26 -1.46
N GLU A 110 4.78 -17.42 -2.38
CA GLU A 110 4.80 -17.69 -3.83
C GLU A 110 6.24 -17.80 -4.35
N THR A 111 7.12 -16.89 -3.93
CA THR A 111 8.54 -16.92 -4.32
C THR A 111 9.31 -18.12 -3.76
N LEU A 112 8.89 -18.65 -2.62
CA LEU A 112 9.48 -19.84 -2.00
C LEU A 112 8.79 -21.15 -2.40
N GLY A 113 7.72 -21.08 -3.21
CA GLY A 113 6.91 -22.23 -3.60
C GLY A 113 6.20 -22.92 -2.43
N TRP A 114 5.90 -22.16 -1.37
CA TRP A 114 5.14 -22.66 -0.23
C TRP A 114 3.63 -22.62 -0.50
N ARG A 115 2.83 -23.34 0.29
CA ARG A 115 1.37 -23.23 0.19
C ARG A 115 0.94 -21.88 0.80
N GLU A 116 0.27 -21.05 0.01
CA GLU A 116 -0.31 -19.77 0.44
C GLU A 116 -1.83 -19.73 0.35
N GLY A 117 -2.45 -18.78 1.06
CA GLY A 117 -3.89 -18.53 1.02
C GLY A 117 -4.51 -18.45 2.41
N LEU A 118 -5.32 -17.41 2.66
CA LEU A 118 -6.05 -17.26 3.94
C LEU A 118 -7.12 -18.34 4.15
N PHE A 119 -7.53 -19.04 3.10
CA PHE A 119 -8.51 -20.12 3.15
C PHE A 119 -7.92 -21.46 3.65
N HIS A 120 -6.58 -21.60 3.64
CA HIS A 120 -5.93 -22.78 4.18
C HIS A 120 -5.87 -22.76 5.70
N LYS A 121 -5.95 -23.95 6.33
CA LYS A 121 -5.76 -24.04 7.78
C LYS A 121 -4.32 -23.71 8.15
N PHE A 122 -4.10 -23.18 9.36
CA PHE A 122 -2.76 -22.87 9.89
C PHE A 122 -1.75 -24.02 9.74
N LYS A 123 -2.20 -25.27 9.88
CA LYS A 123 -1.35 -26.46 9.73
C LYS A 123 -0.94 -26.76 8.28
N GLU A 124 -1.70 -26.29 7.30
CA GLU A 124 -1.51 -26.53 5.86
C GLU A 124 -0.61 -25.46 5.21
N ALA A 125 -0.69 -24.22 5.70
CA ALA A 125 0.07 -23.07 5.18
C ALA A 125 0.98 -22.45 6.26
N ARG A 126 1.79 -23.28 6.93
CA ARG A 126 2.64 -22.84 8.08
C ARG A 126 3.62 -21.72 7.70
N GLY A 127 4.18 -21.76 6.49
CA GLY A 127 5.09 -20.72 5.99
C GLY A 127 4.38 -19.38 5.85
N PHE A 128 3.22 -19.38 5.20
CA PHE A 128 2.38 -18.20 5.00
C PHE A 128 1.99 -17.51 6.33
N TYR A 129 1.42 -18.26 7.28
CA TYR A 129 1.07 -17.70 8.58
C TYR A 129 2.30 -17.32 9.42
N GLY A 130 3.42 -18.04 9.23
CA GLY A 130 4.69 -17.70 9.85
C GLY A 130 5.18 -16.31 9.44
N ILE A 131 5.07 -15.95 8.16
CA ILE A 131 5.43 -14.62 7.64
C ILE A 131 4.53 -13.53 8.24
N ILE A 132 3.23 -13.77 8.36
CA ILE A 132 2.29 -12.82 8.98
C ILE A 132 2.67 -12.56 10.45
N ILE A 133 2.91 -13.63 11.22
CA ILE A 133 3.30 -13.52 12.63
C ILE A 133 4.65 -12.81 12.75
N ALA A 134 5.65 -13.21 11.95
CA ALA A 134 6.98 -12.63 11.98
C ALA A 134 6.96 -11.14 11.60
N SER A 135 6.28 -10.76 10.53
CA SER A 135 6.18 -9.36 10.08
C SER A 135 5.52 -8.47 11.14
N THR A 136 4.48 -8.96 11.80
CA THR A 136 3.77 -8.24 12.88
C THR A 136 4.64 -8.14 14.13
N ALA A 137 5.33 -9.23 14.51
CA ALA A 137 6.23 -9.25 15.65
C ALA A 137 7.43 -8.30 15.44
N ILE A 138 8.01 -8.27 14.24
CA ILE A 138 9.10 -7.35 13.89
C ILE A 138 8.62 -5.90 14.03
N GLY A 139 7.44 -5.57 13.48
CA GLY A 139 6.84 -4.25 13.62
C GLY A 139 6.64 -3.82 15.08
N LEU A 140 6.23 -4.76 15.94
CA LEU A 140 6.10 -4.51 17.38
C LEU A 140 7.47 -4.28 18.04
N VAL A 141 8.46 -5.12 17.75
CA VAL A 141 9.81 -5.08 18.32
C VAL A 141 10.54 -3.77 18.01
N ILE A 142 10.31 -3.17 16.83
CA ILE A 142 10.91 -1.87 16.46
C ILE A 142 10.62 -0.78 17.50
N ASN A 143 9.44 -0.80 18.14
CA ASN A 143 9.09 0.17 19.18
C ASN A 143 9.94 0.02 20.46
N PHE A 144 10.46 -1.18 20.73
CA PHE A 144 11.26 -1.47 21.92
C PHE A 144 12.76 -1.20 21.73
N ILE A 145 13.25 -1.20 20.48
CA ILE A 145 14.67 -1.00 20.16
C ILE A 145 15.06 0.50 20.19
N GLY A 146 14.10 1.40 20.46
CA GLY A 146 14.34 2.84 20.52
C GLY A 146 14.52 3.50 19.15
N ILE A 147 14.20 2.79 18.07
CA ILE A 147 14.15 3.35 16.72
C ILE A 147 12.97 4.30 16.65
N ASN A 148 13.20 5.53 16.20
CA ASN A 148 12.13 6.50 16.02
C ASN A 148 11.13 5.99 14.95
N PRO A 149 9.85 5.74 15.31
CA PRO A 149 8.86 5.18 14.37
C PRO A 149 8.59 6.11 13.17
N ILE A 150 8.67 7.42 13.35
CA ILE A 150 8.49 8.38 12.26
C ILE A 150 9.65 8.29 11.28
N GLN A 151 10.89 8.19 11.77
CA GLN A 151 12.04 7.97 10.89
C GLN A 151 11.95 6.62 10.17
N ALA A 152 11.52 5.56 10.87
CA ALA A 152 11.30 4.25 10.25
C ALA A 152 10.24 4.32 9.13
N LEU A 153 9.13 5.05 9.34
CA LEU A 153 8.11 5.32 8.32
C LEU A 153 8.66 6.11 7.13
N LEU A 154 9.52 7.11 7.37
CA LEU A 154 10.18 7.88 6.31
C LEU A 154 11.11 6.99 5.47
N TYR A 155 11.97 6.17 6.11
CA TYR A 155 12.83 5.23 5.41
C TYR A 155 12.02 4.19 4.63
N ALA A 156 10.93 3.67 5.21
CA ALA A 156 10.03 2.75 4.52
C ALA A 156 9.42 3.39 3.26
N ALA A 157 8.98 4.65 3.35
CA ALA A 157 8.44 5.39 2.22
C ALA A 157 9.48 5.63 1.12
N ILE A 158 10.72 5.95 1.50
CA ILE A 158 11.86 6.09 0.59
C ILE A 158 12.12 4.79 -0.16
N VAL A 159 12.29 3.68 0.58
CA VAL A 159 12.55 2.36 -0.02
C VAL A 159 11.41 1.97 -0.95
N ASN A 160 10.16 2.18 -0.53
CA ASN A 160 8.99 1.92 -1.36
C ASN A 160 9.00 2.76 -2.66
N GLY A 161 9.37 4.05 -2.59
CA GLY A 161 9.49 4.93 -3.75
C GLY A 161 10.54 4.45 -4.74
N VAL A 162 11.70 4.00 -4.25
CA VAL A 162 12.79 3.44 -5.08
C VAL A 162 12.37 2.12 -5.73
N VAL A 163 11.78 1.19 -4.97
CA VAL A 163 11.33 -0.13 -5.46
C VAL A 163 10.18 0.00 -6.45
N ALA A 164 9.33 1.01 -6.31
CA ALA A 164 8.21 1.23 -7.21
C ALA A 164 8.64 1.59 -8.65
N VAL A 165 9.83 2.15 -8.87
CA VAL A 165 10.35 2.50 -10.20
C VAL A 165 10.50 1.27 -11.11
N PRO A 166 11.31 0.24 -10.77
CA PRO A 166 11.42 -0.96 -11.60
C PRO A 166 10.09 -1.73 -11.66
N LEU A 167 9.32 -1.77 -10.56
CA LEU A 167 8.01 -2.43 -10.54
C LEU A 167 7.05 -1.84 -11.59
N LEU A 168 7.01 -0.51 -11.72
CA LEU A 168 6.17 0.17 -12.69
C LEU A 168 6.57 -0.18 -14.12
N VAL A 169 7.87 -0.32 -14.41
CA VAL A 169 8.35 -0.78 -15.72
C VAL A 169 7.83 -2.18 -16.01
N PHE A 170 7.95 -3.11 -15.07
CA PHE A 170 7.43 -4.47 -15.24
C PHE A 170 5.92 -4.48 -15.50
N ILE A 171 5.15 -3.67 -14.76
CA ILE A 171 3.71 -3.53 -14.96
C ILE A 171 3.40 -3.00 -16.37
N ILE A 172 4.08 -1.95 -16.82
CA ILE A 172 3.86 -1.38 -18.17
C ILE A 172 4.21 -2.41 -19.24
N LEU A 173 5.34 -3.13 -19.10
CA LEU A 173 5.75 -4.16 -20.06
C LEU A 173 4.74 -5.31 -20.12
N LEU A 174 4.33 -5.85 -18.97
CA LEU A 174 3.33 -6.91 -18.89
C LEU A 174 1.98 -6.45 -19.44
N ALA A 175 1.56 -5.22 -19.13
CA ALA A 175 0.31 -4.64 -19.63
C ALA A 175 0.27 -4.46 -21.17
N ASN A 176 1.44 -4.48 -21.82
CA ASN A 176 1.57 -4.41 -23.28
C ASN A 176 1.77 -5.77 -23.95
N LYS A 177 2.11 -6.82 -23.19
CA LYS A 177 2.29 -8.17 -23.74
C LYS A 177 0.94 -8.82 -24.04
N LYS A 178 0.66 -9.09 -25.32
CA LYS A 178 -0.55 -9.80 -25.77
C LYS A 178 -0.63 -11.24 -25.23
N GLU A 179 0.51 -11.89 -25.01
CA GLU A 179 0.57 -13.23 -24.41
C GLU A 179 -0.01 -13.27 -23.00
N VAL A 180 0.14 -12.17 -22.24
CA VAL A 180 -0.33 -12.07 -20.85
C VAL A 180 -1.71 -11.41 -20.78
N MET A 181 -1.92 -10.32 -21.53
CA MET A 181 -3.15 -9.50 -21.47
C MET A 181 -4.21 -9.86 -22.52
N GLY A 182 -3.90 -10.78 -23.43
CA GLY A 182 -4.79 -11.16 -24.54
C GLY A 182 -5.19 -9.97 -25.40
N THR A 183 -6.50 -9.73 -25.49
CA THR A 183 -7.09 -8.62 -26.28
C THR A 183 -7.15 -7.29 -25.51
N LYS A 184 -6.77 -7.26 -24.22
CA LYS A 184 -6.92 -6.10 -23.32
C LYS A 184 -5.58 -5.40 -23.06
N THR A 185 -4.73 -5.27 -24.07
CA THR A 185 -3.46 -4.54 -23.94
C THR A 185 -3.67 -3.05 -23.72
N ASN A 186 -2.65 -2.40 -23.16
CA ASN A 186 -2.69 -0.98 -22.87
C ASN A 186 -2.93 -0.14 -24.14
N ARG A 187 -3.72 0.93 -23.99
CA ARG A 187 -3.90 1.93 -25.06
C ARG A 187 -2.75 2.93 -25.04
N TRP A 188 -2.54 3.63 -26.16
CA TRP A 188 -1.48 4.64 -26.28
C TRP A 188 -1.50 5.69 -25.15
N ILE A 189 -2.69 6.19 -24.79
CA ILE A 189 -2.85 7.17 -23.69
C ILE A 189 -2.37 6.60 -22.35
N SER A 190 -2.75 5.36 -22.04
CA SER A 190 -2.34 4.70 -20.80
C SER A 190 -0.84 4.41 -20.76
N ASN A 191 -0.23 4.11 -21.91
CA ASN A 191 1.24 4.00 -22.01
C ASN A 191 1.93 5.36 -21.84
N LEU A 192 1.38 6.44 -22.42
CA LEU A 192 1.93 7.78 -22.27
C LEU A 192 1.97 8.19 -20.80
N PHE A 193 0.85 8.06 -20.07
CA PHE A 193 0.81 8.36 -18.64
C PHE A 193 1.71 7.41 -17.83
N GLY A 194 1.74 6.11 -18.15
CA GLY A 194 2.61 5.15 -17.46
C GLY A 194 4.10 5.52 -17.58
N TRP A 195 4.57 5.80 -18.80
CA TRP A 195 5.95 6.21 -19.03
C TRP A 195 6.26 7.59 -18.45
N LEU A 196 5.32 8.53 -18.50
CA LEU A 196 5.47 9.83 -17.85
C LEU A 196 5.66 9.67 -16.33
N THR A 197 4.83 8.84 -15.67
CA THR A 197 4.98 8.54 -14.24
C THR A 197 6.33 7.89 -13.94
N PHE A 198 6.76 6.94 -14.78
CA PHE A 198 8.08 6.33 -14.65
C PHE A 198 9.21 7.36 -14.72
N VAL A 199 9.20 8.24 -15.71
CA VAL A 199 10.24 9.28 -15.87
C VAL A 199 10.25 10.22 -14.68
N LEU A 200 9.08 10.68 -14.22
CA LEU A 200 8.98 11.56 -13.05
C LEU A 200 9.51 10.91 -11.77
N MET A 201 9.15 9.64 -11.54
CA MET A 201 9.65 8.90 -10.38
C MET A 201 11.15 8.63 -10.48
N LEU A 202 11.66 8.28 -11.66
CA LEU A 202 13.08 8.06 -11.88
C LEU A 202 13.87 9.33 -11.59
N ILE A 203 13.42 10.49 -12.10
CA ILE A 203 14.03 11.79 -11.80
C ILE A 203 14.01 12.06 -10.29
N ALA A 204 12.89 11.83 -9.62
CA ALA A 204 12.78 12.04 -8.17
C ALA A 204 13.77 11.17 -7.39
N VAL A 205 13.93 9.90 -7.75
CA VAL A 205 14.89 8.99 -7.12
C VAL A 205 16.33 9.41 -7.41
N ILE A 206 16.64 9.80 -8.65
CA ILE A 206 17.99 10.30 -9.01
C ILE A 206 18.32 11.56 -8.21
N MET A 207 17.40 12.52 -8.14
CA MET A 207 17.59 13.75 -7.35
C MET A 207 17.76 13.44 -5.86
N MET A 208 17.00 12.50 -5.33
CA MET A 208 17.13 12.09 -3.93
C MET A 208 18.51 11.52 -3.61
N VAL A 209 19.12 10.76 -4.53
CA VAL A 209 20.47 10.19 -4.35
C VAL A 209 21.57 11.24 -4.59
N ALA A 210 21.28 12.27 -5.39
CA ALA A 210 22.24 13.33 -5.73
C ALA A 210 22.34 14.45 -4.69
N VAL A 211 21.36 14.56 -3.77
CA VAL A 211 21.30 15.53 -2.66
C VAL A 211 21.84 14.91 -1.38
#